data_AF-A0A2N5K559-F1
#
_entry.id   AF-A0A2N5K559-F1
#
_cell.length_a   1.000
_cell.length_b   1.000
_cell.length_c   1.000
_cell.angle_alpha   90.00
_cell.angle_beta   90.00
_cell.angle_gamma   90.00
#
_symmetry.space_group_name_H-M   'P 1'
#
loop_
_entity.id
_entity.type
_entity.pdbx_description
1 polymer ?
#
loop_
_entity_poly.entity_id
_entity_poly.type
_entity_poly.pdbx_seq_one_letter_code
_entity_poly.pdbx_strand_id
1 'polypeptide(L)'
;MANAILAQSISRQNVGNALRLMRHECRYNSAEVTALNKAGLELEASPWQYDGEMLVITSRTTANTRYTVTYSGCSCKAGQNGRPCWHMAAFLLIQRAAQLALTPAKPRMTNAEYAAAVAACDDLF
;
A
#
# COMPACT_ATOMS: atom_id res chain seq x y z
N MET A 1 -15.92 -12.62 -6.00
CA MET A 1 -14.75 -12.91 -6.86
C MET A 1 -13.76 -11.74 -6.99
N ALA A 2 -14.17 -10.47 -6.87
CA ALA A 2 -13.25 -9.32 -6.92
C ALA A 2 -12.13 -9.33 -5.84
N ASN A 3 -12.49 -9.78 -4.64
CA ASN A 3 -11.62 -9.83 -3.46
C ASN A 3 -10.40 -10.77 -3.62
N ALA A 4 -10.57 -11.91 -4.30
CA ALA A 4 -9.46 -12.83 -4.60
C ALA A 4 -8.47 -12.27 -5.64
N ILE A 5 -8.96 -11.47 -6.60
CA ILE A 5 -8.12 -10.83 -7.62
C ILE A 5 -7.23 -9.76 -6.97
N LEU A 6 -7.78 -8.97 -6.04
CA LEU A 6 -7.04 -7.97 -5.26
C LEU A 6 -5.88 -8.61 -4.49
N ALA A 7 -6.12 -9.71 -3.77
CA ALA A 7 -5.09 -10.40 -3.00
C ALA A 7 -3.95 -10.95 -3.87
N GLN A 8 -4.25 -11.48 -5.05
CA GLN A 8 -3.26 -12.03 -5.99
C GLN A 8 -2.46 -10.95 -6.74
N SER A 9 -2.98 -9.73 -6.81
CA SER A 9 -2.36 -8.60 -7.52
C SER A 9 -1.26 -7.88 -6.72
N ILE A 10 -1.11 -8.20 -5.43
CA ILE A 10 -0.13 -7.54 -4.54
C ILE A 10 1.27 -8.06 -4.84
N SER A 11 2.09 -7.21 -5.46
CA SER A 11 3.50 -7.48 -5.73
C SER A 11 4.42 -6.66 -4.81
N ARG A 12 5.64 -7.15 -4.58
CA ARG A 12 6.66 -6.42 -3.81
C ARG A 12 6.94 -5.03 -4.38
N GLN A 13 6.92 -4.90 -5.70
CA GLN A 13 7.09 -3.62 -6.39
C GLN A 13 5.95 -2.65 -6.05
N ASN A 14 4.71 -3.11 -6.07
CA ASN A 14 3.55 -2.28 -5.77
C ASN A 14 3.51 -1.86 -4.29
N VAL A 15 3.93 -2.74 -3.37
CA VAL A 15 4.11 -2.40 -1.95
C VAL A 15 5.19 -1.34 -1.77
N GLY A 16 6.34 -1.47 -2.45
CA GLY A 16 7.40 -0.45 -2.42
C GLY A 16 6.95 0.91 -2.97
N ASN A 17 6.22 0.91 -4.09
CA ASN A 17 5.63 2.12 -4.67
C ASN A 17 4.62 2.78 -3.73
N ALA A 18 3.72 1.97 -3.15
CA ALA A 18 2.74 2.44 -2.16
C ALA A 18 3.44 3.05 -0.93
N LEU A 19 4.50 2.42 -0.43
CA LEU A 19 5.24 2.90 0.73
C LEU A 19 5.86 4.28 0.46
N ARG A 20 6.43 4.48 -0.73
CA ARG A 20 6.98 5.78 -1.14
C ARG A 20 5.92 6.86 -1.17
N LEU A 21 4.75 6.58 -1.75
CA LEU A 21 3.64 7.55 -1.84
C LEU A 21 3.09 7.91 -0.46
N MET A 22 2.77 6.90 0.35
CA MET A 22 2.17 7.10 1.67
C MET A 22 3.11 7.83 2.64
N ARG A 23 4.42 7.61 2.56
CA ARG A 23 5.40 8.39 3.34
C ARG A 23 5.34 9.89 3.04
N HIS A 24 5.15 10.24 1.77
CA HIS A 24 5.01 11.64 1.36
C HIS A 24 3.70 12.25 1.88
N GLU A 25 2.62 11.47 1.89
CA GLU A 25 1.30 11.88 2.41
C GLU A 25 1.35 12.10 3.93
N CYS A 26 1.97 11.18 4.68
CA CYS A 26 2.09 11.25 6.15
C CYS A 26 3.25 12.12 6.66
N ARG A 27 3.95 12.88 5.81
CA ARG A 27 5.23 13.55 6.15
C ARG A 27 5.19 14.48 7.36
N TYR A 28 4.01 14.95 7.76
CA TYR A 28 3.82 15.84 8.91
C TYR A 28 3.44 15.12 10.21
N ASN A 29 3.22 13.80 10.18
CA ASN A 29 2.92 13.00 11.36
C ASN A 29 4.00 11.92 11.56
N SER A 30 4.94 12.19 12.47
CA SER A 30 6.06 11.29 12.74
C SER A 30 5.61 9.91 13.22
N ALA A 31 4.53 9.81 13.99
CA ALA A 31 4.01 8.54 14.49
C ALA A 31 3.47 7.67 13.34
N GLU A 32 2.79 8.27 12.37
CA GLU A 32 2.31 7.58 11.17
C GLU A 32 3.47 7.13 10.28
N VAL A 33 4.48 7.99 10.08
CA VAL A 33 5.69 7.62 9.32
C VAL A 33 6.42 6.45 9.98
N THR A 34 6.56 6.46 11.31
CA THR A 34 7.15 5.33 12.05
C THR A 34 6.33 4.06 11.89
N ALA A 35 5.00 4.16 11.99
CA ALA A 35 4.10 3.02 11.78
C ALA A 35 4.20 2.45 10.35
N LEU A 36 4.26 3.31 9.33
CA LEU A 36 4.45 2.92 7.92
C LEU A 36 5.80 2.26 7.66
N ASN A 37 6.88 2.81 8.21
CA ASN A 37 8.21 2.22 8.08
C ASN A 37 8.27 0.83 8.71
N LYS A 38 7.67 0.68 9.89
CA LYS A 38 7.58 -0.62 10.56
C LYS A 38 6.69 -1.59 9.79
N ALA A 39 5.59 -1.12 9.19
CA ALA A 39 4.72 -1.94 8.35
C ALA A 39 5.48 -2.53 7.16
N GLY A 40 6.26 -1.72 6.43
CA GLY A 40 7.05 -2.20 5.30
C GLY A 40 8.08 -3.27 5.67
N LEU A 41 8.70 -3.16 6.86
CA LEU A 41 9.64 -4.17 7.37
C LEU A 41 8.92 -5.45 7.83
N GLU A 42 7.85 -5.32 8.61
CA GLU A 42 7.18 -6.48 9.22
C GLU A 42 6.33 -7.27 8.21
N LEU A 43 5.86 -6.65 7.12
CA LEU A 43 5.18 -7.37 6.03
C LEU A 43 6.10 -8.33 5.26
N GLU A 44 7.41 -8.08 5.26
CA GLU A 44 8.41 -8.97 4.68
C GLU A 44 8.84 -10.07 5.68
N ALA A 45 8.72 -9.79 6.98
CA ALA A 45 9.22 -10.65 8.05
C ALA A 45 8.15 -11.56 8.71
N SER A 46 6.87 -11.18 8.62
CA SER A 46 5.76 -11.87 9.30
C SER A 46 4.79 -12.49 8.29
N PRO A 47 4.30 -13.72 8.51
CA PRO A 47 3.24 -14.27 7.68
C PRO A 47 1.94 -13.48 7.81
N TRP A 48 1.30 -13.19 6.67
CA TRP A 48 0.03 -12.47 6.62
C TRP A 48 -0.88 -12.97 5.51
N GLN A 49 -2.17 -12.69 5.64
CA GLN A 49 -3.21 -13.01 4.66
C GLN A 49 -4.13 -11.81 4.51
N TYR A 50 -4.52 -11.51 3.27
CA TYR A 50 -5.43 -10.41 2.96
C TYR A 50 -6.50 -10.90 1.99
N ASP A 51 -7.76 -10.59 2.27
CA ASP A 51 -8.89 -11.01 1.44
C ASP A 51 -9.58 -9.85 0.71
N GLY A 52 -9.08 -8.61 0.81
CA GLY A 52 -9.73 -7.43 0.24
C GLY A 52 -10.44 -6.53 1.25
N GLU A 53 -10.81 -7.07 2.42
CA GLU A 53 -11.51 -6.33 3.48
C GLU A 53 -10.82 -6.48 4.83
N MET A 54 -10.20 -7.63 5.06
CA MET A 54 -9.55 -8.01 6.29
C MET A 54 -8.10 -8.43 6.04
N LEU A 55 -7.20 -7.91 6.87
CA LEU A 55 -5.81 -8.34 6.96
C LEU A 55 -5.59 -9.14 8.25
N VAL A 56 -5.06 -10.34 8.14
CA VAL A 56 -4.64 -11.14 9.29
C VAL A 56 -3.13 -11.25 9.28
N ILE A 57 -2.47 -10.80 10.34
CA ILE A 57 -1.01 -10.88 10.49
C ILE A 57 -0.66 -11.75 11.70
N THR A 58 0.25 -12.70 11.51
CA THR A 58 0.77 -13.52 12.61
C THR A 58 1.90 -12.79 13.32
N SER A 59 1.88 -12.77 14.65
CA SER A 59 2.96 -12.19 15.46
C SER A 59 4.25 -12.98 15.26
N ARG A 60 5.34 -12.28 14.94
CA ARG A 60 6.68 -12.87 14.82
C ARG A 60 7.26 -13.30 16.18
N THR A 61 6.96 -12.56 17.23
CA THR A 61 7.58 -12.74 18.56
C THR A 61 6.73 -13.56 19.52
N THR A 62 5.45 -13.76 19.22
CA THR A 62 4.52 -14.44 20.11
C THR A 62 3.80 -15.52 19.33
N ALA A 63 4.20 -16.77 19.55
CA ALA A 63 3.58 -17.92 18.91
C ALA A 63 2.06 -17.89 19.08
N ASN A 64 1.34 -18.31 18.04
CA ASN A 64 -0.12 -18.38 17.98
C ASN A 64 -0.90 -17.06 18.14
N THR A 65 -0.22 -15.91 18.22
CA THR A 65 -0.92 -14.62 18.24
C THR A 65 -1.18 -14.15 16.81
N ARG A 66 -2.44 -13.81 16.51
CA ARG A 66 -2.84 -13.22 15.23
C ARG A 66 -3.54 -11.88 15.48
N TYR A 67 -3.20 -10.89 14.66
CA TYR A 67 -3.83 -9.58 14.67
C TYR A 67 -4.75 -9.45 13.47
N THR A 68 -5.94 -8.90 13.72
CA THR A 68 -6.97 -8.68 12.72
C THR A 68 -7.09 -7.19 12.43
N VAL A 69 -6.93 -6.94 11.14
CA VAL A 69 -6.96 -5.75 10.29
C VAL A 69 -8.27 -5.40 9.61
N THR A 70 -9.07 -4.42 10.00
CA THR A 70 -10.20 -3.97 9.16
C THR A 70 -10.27 -2.44 9.11
N TYR A 71 -11.15 -1.89 8.26
CA TYR A 71 -11.42 -0.45 8.24
C TYR A 71 -11.90 0.12 9.58
N SER A 72 -12.54 -0.69 10.42
CA SER A 72 -13.01 -0.26 11.73
C SER A 72 -11.90 -0.18 12.78
N GLY A 73 -10.74 -0.76 12.53
CA GLY A 73 -9.62 -0.73 13.47
C GLY A 73 -8.74 -1.98 13.45
N CYS A 74 -7.76 -1.98 14.34
CA CYS A 74 -6.85 -3.11 14.54
C CYS A 74 -7.07 -3.74 15.91
N SER A 75 -7.07 -5.08 15.97
CA SER A 75 -7.20 -5.83 17.23
C SER A 75 -5.99 -5.72 18.16
N CYS A 76 -4.88 -5.12 17.72
CA CYS A 76 -3.72 -4.91 18.60
C CYS A 76 -4.01 -3.83 19.66
N LYS A 77 -3.30 -3.90 20.79
CA LYS A 77 -3.47 -2.96 21.91
C LYS A 77 -3.37 -1.48 21.49
N ALA A 78 -2.46 -1.12 20.58
CA ALA A 78 -2.35 0.26 20.11
C ALA A 78 -3.60 0.70 19.32
N GLY A 79 -4.09 -0.17 18.42
CA GLY A 79 -5.29 0.08 17.62
C GLY A 79 -6.55 0.17 18.48
N GLN A 80 -6.71 -0.72 19.47
CA GLN A 80 -7.81 -0.68 20.43
C GLN A 80 -7.86 0.64 21.24
N ASN A 81 -6.70 1.30 21.41
CA ASN A 81 -6.60 2.60 22.09
C ASN A 81 -6.63 3.79 21.12
N GLY A 82 -7.00 3.60 19.85
CA GLY A 82 -7.06 4.65 18.84
C GLY A 82 -5.71 5.26 18.46
N ARG A 83 -4.59 4.57 18.76
CA ARG A 83 -3.24 5.04 18.45
C ARG A 83 -2.77 4.48 17.10
N PRO A 84 -1.93 5.22 16.36
CA PRO A 84 -1.27 4.70 15.17
C PRO A 84 -0.54 3.39 15.49
N CYS A 85 -0.81 2.35 14.69
CA CYS A 85 -0.17 1.05 14.83
C CYS A 85 0.29 0.56 13.46
N TRP A 86 1.41 -0.18 13.46
CA TRP A 86 2.00 -0.64 12.21
C TRP A 86 1.09 -1.63 11.47
N HIS A 87 0.24 -2.40 12.16
CA HIS A 87 -0.70 -3.31 11.50
C HIS A 87 -1.76 -2.55 10.68
N MET A 88 -2.25 -1.40 11.20
CA MET A 88 -3.16 -0.54 10.44
C MET A 88 -2.46 0.10 9.26
N ALA A 89 -1.23 0.58 9.47
CA ALA A 89 -0.41 1.08 8.38
C ALA A 89 -0.15 0.00 7.31
N ALA A 90 0.05 -1.26 7.71
CA ALA A 90 0.20 -2.40 6.80
C ALA A 90 -1.07 -2.68 5.98
N PHE A 91 -2.25 -2.62 6.62
CA PHE A 91 -3.54 -2.74 5.94
C PHE A 91 -3.69 -1.67 4.85
N LEU A 92 -3.52 -0.40 5.21
CA LEU A 92 -3.60 0.71 4.26
C LEU A 92 -2.56 0.59 3.14
N LEU A 93 -1.35 0.14 3.47
CA LEU A 93 -0.27 -0.08 2.51
C LEU A 93 -0.62 -1.16 1.49
N ILE A 94 -1.16 -2.29 1.95
CA ILE A 94 -1.61 -3.39 1.08
C ILE A 94 -2.75 -2.92 0.17
N GLN A 95 -3.71 -2.17 0.71
CA GLN A 95 -4.79 -1.61 -0.10
C GLN A 95 -4.28 -0.68 -1.19
N ARG A 96 -3.35 0.20 -0.84
CA ARG A 96 -2.74 1.11 -1.80
C ARG A 96 -1.94 0.35 -2.86
N ALA A 97 -1.23 -0.71 -2.47
CA ALA A 97 -0.52 -1.57 -3.41
C ALA A 97 -1.47 -2.30 -4.37
N ALA A 98 -2.59 -2.81 -3.87
CA ALA A 98 -3.60 -3.48 -4.69
C ALA A 98 -4.28 -2.50 -5.67
N GLN A 99 -4.56 -1.27 -5.24
CA GLN A 99 -5.04 -0.21 -6.13
C GLN A 99 -4.05 0.12 -7.25
N LEU A 100 -2.75 0.24 -6.91
CA LEU A 100 -1.71 0.48 -7.91
C LEU A 100 -1.59 -0.68 -8.90
N ALA A 101 -1.78 -1.92 -8.47
CA ALA A 101 -1.76 -3.09 -9.33
C ALA A 101 -2.90 -3.10 -10.37
N LEU A 102 -4.07 -2.57 -9.99
CA LEU A 102 -5.24 -2.44 -10.86
C LEU A 102 -5.21 -1.17 -11.72
N THR A 103 -4.28 -0.25 -11.47
CA THR A 103 -4.15 0.98 -12.24
C THR A 103 -3.34 0.66 -13.51
N PRO A 104 -3.93 0.71 -14.72
CA PRO A 104 -3.18 0.44 -15.93
C PRO A 104 -2.04 1.46 -16.05
N ALA A 105 -0.84 0.97 -16.37
CA ALA A 105 0.28 1.85 -16.64
C ALA A 105 -0.13 2.84 -17.74
N LYS A 106 0.00 4.14 -17.48
CA LYS A 106 -0.22 5.14 -18.52
C LYS A 106 0.75 4.81 -19.67
N PRO A 107 0.26 4.62 -20.91
CA PRO A 107 1.15 4.30 -22.01
C PRO A 107 2.21 5.39 -22.11
N ARG A 108 3.48 4.96 -22.12
CA ARG A 108 4.59 5.89 -22.28
C ARG A 108 4.56 6.34 -23.74
N MET A 109 4.36 7.64 -23.94
CA MET A 109 4.48 8.26 -25.25
C MET A 109 5.88 7.97 -25.82
N THR A 110 5.94 7.42 -27.02
CA THR A 110 7.18 7.21 -27.75
C THR A 110 7.79 8.56 -28.11
N ASN A 111 9.10 8.57 -28.41
CA ASN A 111 9.76 9.80 -28.85
C ASN A 111 9.14 10.37 -30.14
N ALA A 112 8.64 9.50 -31.03
CA ALA A 112 7.96 9.89 -32.26
C ALA A 112 6.60 10.55 -31.97
N GLU A 113 5.81 9.96 -31.08
CA GLU A 113 4.54 10.56 -30.64
C GLU A 113 4.76 11.88 -29.91
N TYR A 114 5.81 11.98 -29.09
CA TYR A 114 6.18 13.22 -28.41
C TYR A 114 6.57 14.31 -29.42
N ALA A 115 7.43 13.98 -30.40
CA ALA A 115 7.81 14.91 -31.45
C ALA A 115 6.61 15.38 -32.28
N ALA A 116 5.68 14.48 -32.59
CA ALA A 116 4.43 14.82 -33.29
C ALA A 116 3.54 15.75 -32.46
N ALA A 117 3.42 15.51 -31.16
CA ALA A 117 2.63 16.36 -30.27
C ALA A 117 3.24 17.76 -30.09
N VAL A 118 4.58 17.86 -30.04
CA VAL A 118 5.28 19.16 -30.00
C VAL A 118 5.08 19.92 -31.31
N ALA A 119 5.27 19.26 -32.46
CA ALA A 119 5.04 19.89 -33.76
C ALA A 119 3.60 20.39 -33.94
N ALA A 120 2.61 19.60 -33.49
CA ALA A 120 1.21 20.01 -33.54
C ALA A 120 0.88 21.20 -32.60
N CYS A 121 1.66 21.40 -31.53
CA CYS A 121 1.53 22.57 -30.66
C CYS A 121 2.20 23.80 -31.27
N ASP A 122 3.28 23.64 -32.04
CA ASP A 122 3.97 24.74 -32.73
C ASP A 122 3.12 25.28 -33.90
N ASP A 123 2.31 24.44 -34.55
CA ASP A 123 1.38 24.86 -35.62
C ASP A 123 0.15 25.66 -35.11
N LEU A 124 -0.04 25.76 -33.79
CA LEU A 124 -1.13 26.48 -33.15
C LEU A 124 -0.77 27.91 -32.71
N PHE A 125 0.49 28.35 -32.92
CA PHE A 125 1.00 29.69 -32.58
C PHE A 125 1.76 30.33 -33.75
#